data_AF-A0A3D2MGH4-F1
#
_entry.id   AF-A0A3D2MGH4-F1
#
_cell.length_a   1.000
_cell.length_b   1.000
_cell.length_c   1.000
_cell.angle_alpha   90.00
_cell.angle_beta   90.00
_cell.angle_gamma   90.00
#
_symmetry.space_group_name_H-M   'P 1'
#
loop_
_entity.id
_entity.type
_entity.pdbx_description
1 polymer ?
#
loop_
_entity_poly.entity_id
_entity_poly.type
_entity_poly.pdbx_seq_one_letter_code
_entity_poly.pdbx_strand_id
1 'polypeptide(L)'
;MLFLGHIREIRAEAQNFQRYALELKSKLTDPHLQIAEVAHTWQTVQMPVYQQHNVRIKELFSVIRKLMEDNPVLLDNDGDAITTMENVWERVDPRWPKFPENVDSDENAILAQIAEVDAILCEVIRAAEILTLPDRINERLRELRVGQTINFHVEFSDELQEPAARVIALNYLHDHPLIVLGVVDVENGLIYRASSNIWQRRLSPLYIALPAIVGGWLIYLSYTFLPLLKGNVPHNSNDVLPYVMAYIAVIAGGFAHTAVDAVKQYRSNKGQTFTALGDLLMWIHVKQAPIFAGILLLWMGFVGLIVSQQGPDWGAAFFVGYSIDSFVDLFLQRFTSVASTRTDALRTQLTQPSK
;
A
#
# COMPACT_ATOMS: atom_id res chain seq x y z
N MET A 1 10.43 11.08 -16.60
CA MET A 1 9.52 12.11 -16.05
C MET A 1 8.62 12.73 -17.11
N LEU A 2 9.14 13.19 -18.26
CA LEU A 2 8.30 13.84 -19.30
C LEU A 2 7.15 12.95 -19.82
N PHE A 3 7.41 11.66 -20.11
CA PHE A 3 6.40 10.70 -20.57
C PHE A 3 5.17 10.61 -19.64
N LEU A 4 5.38 10.27 -18.37
CA LEU A 4 4.30 10.19 -17.38
C LEU A 4 3.63 11.56 -17.12
N GLY A 5 4.37 12.65 -17.26
CA GLY A 5 3.82 14.01 -17.18
C GLY A 5 2.73 14.26 -18.22
N HIS A 6 2.96 13.86 -19.48
CA HIS A 6 1.96 14.00 -20.54
C HIS A 6 0.74 13.10 -20.32
N ILE A 7 0.91 11.90 -19.77
CA ILE A 7 -0.23 11.02 -19.43
C ILE A 7 -1.08 11.63 -18.31
N ARG A 8 -0.44 12.23 -17.29
CA ARG A 8 -1.15 12.97 -16.23
C ARG A 8 -1.91 14.18 -16.79
N GLU A 9 -1.35 14.85 -17.80
CA GLU A 9 -2.01 15.95 -18.50
C GLU A 9 -3.24 15.47 -19.29
N ILE A 10 -3.14 14.36 -20.03
CA ILE A 10 -4.29 13.72 -20.70
C ILE A 10 -5.39 13.38 -19.69
N ARG A 11 -5.03 12.80 -18.54
CA ARG A 11 -5.97 12.52 -17.45
C ARG A 11 -6.69 13.79 -16.99
N ALA A 12 -5.94 14.84 -16.71
CA ALA A 12 -6.50 16.12 -16.25
C ALA A 12 -7.47 16.71 -17.28
N GLU A 13 -7.14 16.63 -18.57
CA GLU A 13 -8.02 17.10 -19.63
C GLU A 13 -9.27 16.23 -19.79
N ALA A 14 -9.15 14.91 -19.67
CA ALA A 14 -10.30 14.00 -19.65
C ALA A 14 -11.24 14.29 -18.45
N GLN A 15 -10.68 14.58 -17.27
CA GLN A 15 -11.45 15.01 -16.09
C GLN A 15 -12.14 16.36 -16.29
N ASN A 16 -11.50 17.30 -17.02
CA ASN A 16 -12.14 18.56 -17.40
C ASN A 16 -13.37 18.29 -18.27
N PHE A 17 -13.23 17.44 -19.28
CA PHE A 17 -14.35 17.04 -20.13
C PHE A 17 -15.48 16.34 -19.38
N GLN A 18 -15.12 15.49 -18.43
CA GLN A 18 -16.11 14.80 -17.62
C GLN A 18 -16.94 15.81 -16.81
N ARG A 19 -16.28 16.81 -16.21
CA ARG A 19 -16.97 17.90 -15.50
C ARG A 19 -17.90 18.68 -16.41
N TYR A 20 -17.49 18.97 -17.65
CA TYR A 20 -18.36 19.65 -18.62
C TYR A 20 -19.57 18.79 -19.03
N ALA A 21 -19.37 17.49 -19.23
CA ALA A 21 -20.47 16.56 -19.54
C ALA A 21 -21.49 16.50 -18.39
N LEU A 22 -21.02 16.43 -17.14
CA LEU A 22 -21.88 16.44 -15.95
C LEU A 22 -22.58 17.79 -15.73
N GLU A 23 -21.90 18.91 -15.99
CA GLU A 23 -22.53 20.24 -15.95
C GLU A 23 -23.63 20.36 -17.00
N LEU A 24 -23.39 19.88 -18.23
CA LEU A 24 -24.40 19.86 -19.29
C LEU A 24 -25.59 19.00 -18.89
N LYS A 25 -25.35 17.80 -18.33
CA LYS A 25 -26.40 16.93 -17.79
C LYS A 25 -27.24 17.67 -16.76
N SER A 26 -26.60 18.33 -15.80
CA SER A 26 -27.28 19.08 -14.75
C SER A 26 -28.18 20.19 -15.32
N LYS A 27 -27.70 20.93 -16.33
CA LYS A 27 -28.47 21.99 -16.99
C LYS A 27 -29.65 21.46 -17.80
N LEU A 28 -29.48 20.34 -18.49
CA LEU A 28 -30.56 19.71 -19.25
C LEU A 28 -31.67 19.19 -18.33
N THR A 29 -31.32 18.70 -17.14
CA THR A 29 -32.29 18.20 -16.16
C THR A 29 -32.94 19.31 -15.31
N ASP A 30 -32.56 20.57 -15.49
CA ASP A 30 -33.13 21.69 -14.75
C ASP A 30 -34.47 22.11 -15.38
N PRO A 31 -35.61 21.96 -14.68
CA PRO A 31 -36.93 22.29 -15.23
C PRO A 31 -37.11 23.79 -15.52
N HIS A 32 -36.21 24.65 -15.04
CA HIS A 32 -36.27 26.10 -15.25
C HIS A 32 -35.48 26.58 -16.47
N LEU A 33 -34.59 25.75 -17.04
CA LEU A 33 -33.78 26.10 -18.20
C LEU A 33 -34.45 25.64 -19.49
N GLN A 34 -34.51 26.52 -20.49
CA GLN A 34 -34.98 26.13 -21.82
C GLN A 34 -33.86 25.41 -22.57
N ILE A 35 -34.18 24.28 -23.22
CA ILE A 35 -33.21 23.50 -24.01
C ILE A 35 -32.49 24.39 -25.05
N ALA A 36 -33.18 25.37 -25.63
CA ALA A 36 -32.60 26.33 -26.57
C ALA A 36 -31.48 27.20 -25.95
N GLU A 37 -31.62 27.59 -24.68
CA GLU A 37 -30.60 28.37 -23.95
C GLU A 37 -29.38 27.50 -23.62
N VAL A 38 -29.61 26.25 -23.22
CA VAL A 38 -28.55 25.26 -23.00
C VAL A 38 -27.80 24.98 -24.31
N ALA A 39 -28.52 24.76 -25.41
CA ALA A 39 -27.96 24.56 -26.74
C ALA A 39 -27.13 25.75 -27.21
N HIS A 40 -27.63 26.98 -27.01
CA HIS A 40 -26.92 28.20 -27.38
C HIS A 40 -25.61 28.35 -26.58
N THR A 41 -25.68 28.17 -25.26
CA THR A 41 -24.49 28.21 -24.38
C THR A 41 -23.48 27.14 -24.80
N TRP A 42 -23.97 25.94 -25.12
CA TRP A 42 -23.13 24.84 -25.55
C TRP A 42 -22.39 25.14 -26.87
N GLN A 43 -23.12 25.59 -27.89
CA GLN A 43 -22.55 25.88 -29.20
C GLN A 43 -21.58 27.07 -29.17
N THR A 44 -21.89 28.12 -28.41
CA THR A 44 -21.11 29.37 -28.42
C THR A 44 -19.94 29.40 -27.45
N VAL A 45 -20.05 28.71 -26.31
CA VAL A 45 -19.05 28.74 -25.25
C VAL A 45 -18.34 27.39 -25.12
N GLN A 46 -19.09 26.31 -24.99
CA GLN A 46 -18.51 25.02 -24.60
C GLN A 46 -17.87 24.27 -25.79
N MET A 47 -18.45 24.35 -26.99
CA MET A 47 -17.93 23.64 -28.16
C MET A 47 -16.56 24.17 -28.62
N PRO A 48 -16.28 25.49 -28.66
CA PRO A 48 -14.93 25.98 -28.95
C PRO A 48 -13.89 25.53 -27.91
N VAL A 49 -14.25 25.58 -26.62
CA VAL A 49 -13.41 25.07 -25.52
C VAL A 49 -13.14 23.58 -25.73
N TYR A 50 -14.18 22.80 -26.06
CA TYR A 50 -14.05 21.39 -26.38
C TYR A 50 -13.05 21.12 -27.50
N GLN A 51 -13.19 21.84 -28.62
CA GLN A 51 -12.30 21.69 -29.77
C GLN A 51 -10.84 21.99 -29.41
N GLN A 52 -10.60 23.04 -28.63
CA GLN A 52 -9.25 23.38 -28.16
C GLN A 52 -8.63 22.26 -27.32
N HIS A 53 -9.35 21.75 -26.33
CA HIS A 53 -8.85 20.66 -25.48
C HIS A 53 -8.70 19.33 -26.25
N ASN A 54 -9.57 19.04 -27.22
CA ASN A 54 -9.45 17.85 -28.08
C ASN A 54 -8.17 17.89 -28.93
N VAL A 55 -7.87 19.05 -29.53
CA VAL A 55 -6.60 19.27 -30.24
C VAL A 55 -5.42 19.07 -29.28
N ARG A 56 -5.49 19.63 -28.08
CA ARG A 56 -4.44 19.49 -27.07
C ARG A 56 -4.18 18.02 -26.69
N ILE A 57 -5.22 17.22 -26.45
CA ILE A 57 -5.04 15.80 -26.14
C ILE A 57 -4.40 15.04 -27.30
N LYS A 58 -4.82 15.31 -28.55
CA LYS A 58 -4.21 14.69 -29.74
C LYS A 58 -2.73 15.07 -29.89
N GLU A 59 -2.37 16.32 -29.60
CA GLU A 59 -0.97 16.75 -29.54
C GLU A 59 -0.19 15.99 -28.46
N LEU A 60 -0.76 15.80 -27.27
CA LEU A 60 -0.13 15.03 -26.20
C LEU A 60 0.12 13.57 -26.60
N PHE A 61 -0.86 12.90 -27.22
CA PHE A 61 -0.66 11.55 -27.76
C PHE A 61 0.45 11.50 -28.82
N SER A 62 0.49 12.48 -29.72
CA SER A 62 1.56 12.59 -30.73
C SER A 62 2.95 12.74 -30.09
N VAL A 63 3.06 13.58 -29.06
CA VAL A 63 4.32 13.75 -28.29
C VAL A 63 4.70 12.45 -27.59
N ILE A 64 3.75 11.76 -26.94
CA ILE A 64 3.97 10.47 -26.28
C ILE A 64 4.47 9.43 -27.29
N ARG A 65 3.84 9.32 -28.46
CA ARG A 65 4.25 8.38 -29.52
C ARG A 65 5.68 8.65 -29.96
N LYS A 66 6.03 9.91 -30.22
CA LYS A 66 7.39 10.30 -30.56
C LYS A 66 8.39 9.92 -29.46
N LEU A 67 8.05 10.14 -28.19
CA LEU A 67 8.91 9.73 -27.06
C LEU A 67 9.11 8.21 -26.99
N MET A 68 8.10 7.41 -27.33
CA MET A 68 8.20 5.94 -27.40
C MET A 68 9.02 5.47 -28.61
N GLU A 69 8.87 6.10 -29.78
CA GLU A 69 9.70 5.83 -30.96
C GLU A 69 11.18 6.10 -30.69
N ASP A 70 11.47 7.20 -29.99
CA ASP A 70 12.83 7.57 -29.56
C ASP A 70 13.36 6.68 -28.42
N ASN A 71 12.50 5.92 -27.73
CA ASN A 71 12.87 5.04 -26.60
C ASN A 71 12.20 3.66 -26.70
N PRO A 72 12.86 2.66 -27.33
CA PRO A 72 12.30 1.32 -27.54
C PRO A 72 11.82 0.62 -26.24
N VAL A 73 12.46 0.93 -25.10
CA VAL A 73 12.06 0.38 -23.80
C VAL A 73 10.69 0.89 -23.35
N LEU A 74 10.35 2.16 -23.63
CA LEU A 74 9.02 2.70 -23.32
C LEU A 74 7.98 2.08 -24.24
N LEU A 75 8.32 1.90 -25.53
CA LEU A 75 7.44 1.27 -26.49
C LEU A 75 7.10 -0.18 -26.08
N ASP A 76 8.10 -0.96 -25.68
CA ASP A 76 7.93 -2.36 -25.27
C ASP A 76 7.11 -2.50 -23.97
N ASN A 77 7.32 -1.59 -23.01
CA ASN A 77 6.63 -1.65 -21.72
C ASN A 77 5.21 -1.08 -21.74
N ASP A 78 4.99 0.03 -22.46
CA ASP A 78 3.77 0.85 -22.32
C ASP A 78 3.01 1.04 -23.65
N GLY A 79 3.54 0.59 -24.79
CA GLY A 79 2.98 0.87 -26.12
C GLY A 79 1.54 0.41 -26.30
N ASP A 80 1.21 -0.79 -25.84
CA ASP A 80 -0.15 -1.36 -25.93
C ASP A 80 -1.16 -0.57 -25.10
N ALA A 81 -0.75 -0.16 -23.89
CA ALA A 81 -1.60 0.59 -22.98
C ALA A 81 -1.87 2.01 -23.52
N ILE A 82 -0.85 2.69 -24.04
CA ILE A 82 -1.00 4.00 -24.69
C ILE A 82 -1.89 3.91 -25.93
N THR A 83 -1.67 2.91 -26.78
CA THR A 83 -2.49 2.70 -27.99
C THR A 83 -3.95 2.43 -27.61
N THR A 84 -4.18 1.62 -26.58
CA THR A 84 -5.53 1.35 -26.07
C THR A 84 -6.19 2.63 -25.55
N MET A 85 -5.47 3.44 -24.77
CA MET A 85 -5.96 4.72 -24.25
C MET A 85 -6.29 5.71 -25.37
N GLU A 86 -5.47 5.79 -26.42
CA GLU A 86 -5.71 6.61 -27.60
C GLU A 86 -6.95 6.15 -28.37
N ASN A 87 -7.08 4.84 -28.63
CA ASN A 87 -8.25 4.26 -29.28
C ASN A 87 -9.55 4.54 -28.52
N VAL A 88 -9.51 4.48 -27.19
CA VAL A 88 -10.65 4.85 -26.33
C VAL A 88 -10.98 6.33 -26.48
N TRP A 89 -9.97 7.20 -26.49
CA TRP A 89 -10.12 8.64 -26.68
C TRP A 89 -10.76 9.00 -28.04
N GLU A 90 -10.37 8.32 -29.12
CA GLU A 90 -10.95 8.55 -30.46
C GLU A 90 -12.46 8.32 -30.53
N ARG A 91 -13.04 7.58 -29.57
CA ARG A 91 -14.49 7.36 -29.48
C ARG A 91 -15.25 8.56 -28.92
N VAL A 92 -14.57 9.51 -28.26
CA VAL A 92 -15.20 10.66 -27.60
C VAL A 92 -15.83 11.62 -28.61
N ASP A 93 -15.08 12.05 -29.62
CA ASP A 93 -15.52 13.05 -30.62
C ASP A 93 -16.81 12.68 -31.37
N PRO A 94 -16.97 11.46 -31.93
CA PRO A 94 -18.20 11.11 -32.63
C PRO A 94 -19.43 11.02 -31.71
N ARG A 95 -19.24 10.83 -30.40
CA ARG A 95 -20.30 10.69 -29.40
C ARG A 95 -20.55 11.95 -28.59
N TRP A 96 -19.70 12.97 -28.77
CA TRP A 96 -19.84 14.23 -28.06
C TRP A 96 -21.20 14.87 -28.37
N PRO A 97 -21.95 15.38 -27.36
CA PRO A 97 -23.29 15.90 -27.57
C PRO A 97 -23.36 17.01 -28.63
N LYS A 98 -24.26 16.83 -29.60
CA LYS A 98 -24.52 17.81 -30.68
C LYS A 98 -25.97 18.28 -30.61
N PHE A 99 -26.14 19.60 -30.62
CA PHE A 99 -27.46 20.24 -30.67
C PHE A 99 -27.77 20.64 -32.12
N PRO A 100 -28.75 20.00 -32.79
CA PRO A 100 -29.16 20.39 -34.14
C PRO A 100 -29.81 21.78 -34.12
N GLU A 101 -29.45 22.65 -35.09
CA GLU A 101 -29.93 24.05 -35.14
C GLU A 101 -31.44 24.20 -35.41
N ASN A 102 -32.12 23.16 -35.90
CA ASN A 102 -33.49 23.28 -36.45
C ASN A 102 -34.44 22.12 -36.09
N VAL A 103 -34.11 21.28 -35.10
CA VAL A 103 -34.94 20.12 -34.73
C VAL A 103 -35.23 20.18 -33.23
N ASP A 104 -36.48 19.89 -32.84
CA ASP A 104 -36.85 19.61 -31.45
C ASP A 104 -35.89 18.54 -30.92
N SER A 105 -34.91 19.01 -30.16
CA SER A 105 -33.83 18.17 -29.69
C SER A 105 -34.41 17.21 -28.65
N ASP A 106 -34.36 15.91 -28.94
CA ASP A 106 -34.77 14.89 -27.99
C ASP A 106 -33.81 14.92 -26.79
N GLU A 107 -34.28 15.52 -25.69
CA GLU A 107 -33.55 15.65 -24.43
C GLU A 107 -33.00 14.29 -23.96
N ASN A 108 -33.80 13.22 -24.11
CA ASN A 108 -33.38 11.88 -23.68
C ASN A 108 -32.23 11.35 -24.53
N ALA A 109 -32.21 11.64 -25.83
CA ALA A 109 -31.11 11.26 -26.71
C ALA A 109 -29.82 11.99 -26.34
N ILE A 110 -29.89 13.27 -25.96
CA ILE A 110 -28.72 14.04 -25.52
C ILE A 110 -28.22 13.53 -24.16
N LEU A 111 -29.11 13.25 -23.21
CA LEU A 111 -28.75 12.66 -21.92
C LEU A 111 -28.08 11.28 -22.09
N ALA A 112 -28.55 10.47 -23.04
CA ALA A 112 -27.93 9.18 -23.36
C ALA A 112 -26.52 9.36 -23.94
N GLN A 113 -26.32 10.32 -24.86
CA GLN A 113 -24.98 10.63 -25.40
C GLN A 113 -24.01 11.11 -24.31
N ILE A 114 -24.48 11.95 -23.38
CA ILE A 114 -23.68 12.42 -22.25
C ILE A 114 -23.24 11.24 -21.38
N ALA A 115 -24.14 10.30 -21.09
CA ALA A 115 -23.81 9.12 -20.30
C ALA A 115 -22.78 8.21 -21.02
N GLU A 116 -22.89 8.07 -22.34
CA GLU A 116 -21.90 7.31 -23.13
C GLU A 116 -20.53 7.97 -23.13
N VAL A 117 -20.47 9.29 -23.31
CA VAL A 117 -19.23 10.08 -23.24
C VAL A 117 -18.60 10.00 -21.86
N ASP A 118 -19.38 10.14 -20.79
CA ASP A 118 -18.91 10.01 -19.41
C ASP A 118 -18.26 8.63 -19.17
N ALA A 119 -18.88 7.55 -19.65
CA ALA A 119 -18.31 6.21 -19.56
C ALA A 119 -16.97 6.08 -20.33
N ILE A 120 -16.87 6.67 -21.52
CA ILE A 120 -15.62 6.66 -22.31
C ILE A 120 -14.52 7.46 -21.60
N LEU A 121 -14.85 8.63 -21.05
CA LEU A 121 -13.91 9.46 -20.31
C LEU A 121 -13.42 8.75 -19.04
N CYS A 122 -14.30 8.06 -18.31
CA CYS A 122 -13.92 7.19 -17.20
C CYS A 122 -12.91 6.12 -17.60
N GLU A 123 -13.06 5.51 -18.79
CA GLU A 123 -12.09 4.54 -19.30
C GLU A 123 -10.71 5.18 -19.58
N VAL A 124 -10.67 6.37 -20.19
CA VAL A 124 -9.41 7.11 -20.44
C VAL A 124 -8.73 7.49 -19.13
N ILE A 125 -9.49 8.05 -18.18
CA ILE A 125 -9.00 8.47 -16.86
C ILE A 125 -8.39 7.27 -16.14
N ARG A 126 -9.11 6.15 -16.09
CA ARG A 126 -8.64 4.92 -15.45
C ARG A 126 -7.37 4.37 -16.12
N ALA A 127 -7.30 4.37 -17.45
CA ALA A 127 -6.09 3.92 -18.17
C ALA A 127 -4.87 4.81 -17.81
N ALA A 128 -5.06 6.12 -17.80
CA ALA A 128 -4.01 7.06 -17.42
C ALA A 128 -3.59 6.91 -15.95
N GLU A 129 -4.55 6.65 -15.05
CA GLU A 129 -4.28 6.37 -13.63
C GLU A 129 -3.43 5.12 -13.45
N ILE A 130 -3.80 4.00 -14.07
CA ILE A 130 -3.05 2.75 -13.98
C ILE A 130 -1.59 2.94 -14.40
N LEU A 131 -1.33 3.72 -15.46
CA LEU A 131 0.02 3.99 -15.95
C LEU A 131 0.83 4.93 -15.04
N THR A 132 0.17 5.89 -14.38
CA THR A 132 0.86 6.97 -13.64
C THR A 132 0.94 6.72 -12.13
N LEU A 133 0.10 5.84 -11.61
CA LEU A 133 -0.01 5.50 -10.20
C LEU A 133 1.25 4.82 -9.62
N PRO A 134 1.91 3.86 -10.30
CA PRO A 134 3.13 3.22 -9.76
C PRO A 134 4.24 4.22 -9.43
N ASP A 135 4.44 5.23 -10.28
CA ASP A 135 5.45 6.26 -10.08
C ASP A 135 5.17 7.11 -8.83
N ARG A 136 3.90 7.54 -8.64
CA ARG A 136 3.49 8.31 -7.44
C ARG A 136 3.59 7.46 -6.17
N ILE A 137 3.22 6.18 -6.24
CA ILE A 137 3.45 5.23 -5.12
C ILE A 137 4.94 5.14 -4.81
N ASN A 138 5.80 5.01 -5.83
CA ASN A 138 7.24 4.90 -5.65
C ASN A 138 7.89 6.18 -5.12
N GLU A 139 7.34 7.35 -5.42
CA GLU A 139 7.70 8.62 -4.76
C GLU A 139 7.42 8.54 -3.27
N ARG A 140 6.19 8.18 -2.87
CA ARG A 140 5.82 8.03 -1.45
C ARG A 140 6.63 6.96 -0.73
N LEU A 141 6.81 5.81 -1.36
CA LEU A 141 7.59 4.70 -0.79
C LEU A 141 9.06 5.10 -0.55
N ARG A 142 9.63 6.00 -1.36
CA ARG A 142 11.01 6.50 -1.16
C ARG A 142 11.16 7.33 0.11
N GLU A 143 10.09 7.98 0.57
CA GLU A 143 10.07 8.78 1.80
C GLU A 143 9.98 7.90 3.06
N LEU A 144 9.56 6.64 2.89
CA LEU A 144 9.38 5.68 3.98
C LEU A 144 10.63 4.85 4.27
N ARG A 145 10.78 4.46 5.53
CA ARG A 145 11.74 3.44 5.96
C ARG A 145 11.25 2.05 5.55
N VAL A 146 12.18 1.11 5.35
CA VAL A 146 11.84 -0.29 5.08
C VAL A 146 10.91 -0.85 6.16
N GLY A 147 9.84 -1.50 5.73
CA GLY A 147 8.80 -2.08 6.59
C GLY A 147 7.69 -1.13 7.00
N GLN A 148 7.81 0.19 6.78
CA GLN A 148 6.68 1.11 6.91
C GLN A 148 5.68 0.92 5.77
N THR A 149 4.44 1.34 6.01
CA THR A 149 3.32 1.16 5.08
C THR A 149 2.72 2.47 4.62
N ILE A 150 2.17 2.45 3.41
CA ILE A 150 1.19 3.43 2.93
C ILE A 150 -0.20 2.79 3.10
N ASN A 151 -1.15 3.53 3.68
CA ASN A 151 -2.57 3.18 3.55
C ASN A 151 -3.07 3.68 2.21
N PHE A 152 -3.19 2.77 1.25
CA PHE A 152 -3.51 3.09 -0.14
C PHE A 152 -4.87 3.77 -0.27
N HIS A 153 -5.86 3.30 0.49
CA HIS A 153 -7.21 3.85 0.42
C HIS A 153 -7.30 5.30 0.90
N VAL A 154 -6.48 5.68 1.88
CA VAL A 154 -6.44 7.05 2.40
C VAL A 154 -5.58 7.94 1.49
N GLU A 155 -4.36 7.50 1.17
CA GLU A 155 -3.37 8.31 0.45
C GLU A 155 -3.80 8.67 -0.96
N PHE A 156 -4.54 7.78 -1.64
CA PHE A 156 -4.95 7.93 -3.04
C PHE A 156 -6.47 8.13 -3.20
N SER A 157 -7.14 8.58 -2.13
CA SER A 157 -8.59 8.86 -2.16
C SER A 157 -8.96 10.08 -3.01
N ASP A 158 -8.03 11.01 -3.19
CA ASP A 158 -8.15 12.21 -4.04
C ASP A 158 -8.11 11.86 -5.53
N GLU A 159 -7.29 10.89 -5.91
CA GLU A 159 -7.17 10.42 -7.30
C GLU A 159 -8.23 9.39 -7.64
N LEU A 160 -8.33 8.34 -6.83
CA LEU A 160 -9.24 7.22 -7.06
C LEU A 160 -10.42 7.35 -6.10
N GLN A 161 -11.39 8.20 -6.43
CA GLN A 161 -12.52 8.50 -5.54
C GLN A 161 -13.38 7.27 -5.26
N GLU A 162 -13.58 6.42 -6.27
CA GLU A 162 -14.39 5.22 -6.15
C GLU A 162 -13.66 4.10 -5.39
N PRO A 163 -14.28 3.51 -4.34
CA PRO A 163 -13.69 2.38 -3.64
C PRO A 163 -13.37 1.19 -4.55
N ALA A 164 -14.23 0.92 -5.54
CA ALA A 164 -14.03 -0.17 -6.49
C ALA A 164 -12.78 0.06 -7.36
N ALA A 165 -12.58 1.29 -7.85
CA ALA A 165 -11.39 1.65 -8.62
C ALA A 165 -10.10 1.47 -7.79
N ARG A 166 -10.12 1.80 -6.50
CA ARG A 166 -8.98 1.57 -5.60
C ARG A 166 -8.62 0.10 -5.45
N VAL A 167 -9.62 -0.78 -5.35
CA VAL A 167 -9.39 -2.23 -5.27
C VAL A 167 -8.83 -2.78 -6.60
N ILE A 168 -9.34 -2.30 -7.74
CA ILE A 168 -8.81 -2.68 -9.06
C ILE A 168 -7.34 -2.26 -9.19
N ALA A 169 -7.02 -1.03 -8.79
CA ALA A 169 -5.65 -0.53 -8.81
C ALA A 169 -4.72 -1.34 -7.89
N LEU A 170 -5.15 -1.69 -6.67
CA LEU A 170 -4.36 -2.53 -5.77
C LEU A 170 -4.09 -3.93 -6.35
N ASN A 171 -5.10 -4.57 -6.96
CA ASN A 171 -4.90 -5.85 -7.62
C ASN A 171 -3.92 -5.73 -8.78
N TYR A 172 -4.06 -4.69 -9.62
CA TYR A 172 -3.11 -4.42 -10.69
C TYR A 172 -1.67 -4.28 -10.17
N LEU A 173 -1.45 -3.49 -9.11
CA LEU A 173 -0.12 -3.29 -8.52
C LEU A 173 0.44 -4.58 -7.90
N HIS A 174 -0.43 -5.39 -7.31
CA HIS A 174 -0.09 -6.67 -6.72
C HIS A 174 0.35 -7.70 -7.78
N ASP A 175 -0.34 -7.73 -8.93
CA ASP A 175 -0.03 -8.62 -10.06
C ASP A 175 1.24 -8.20 -10.82
N HIS A 176 1.71 -6.97 -10.60
CA HIS A 176 2.90 -6.41 -11.27
C HIS A 176 3.96 -5.99 -10.24
N PRO A 177 4.52 -6.90 -9.42
CA PRO A 177 5.38 -6.55 -8.29
C PRO A 177 6.69 -5.84 -8.65
N LEU A 178 7.09 -5.82 -9.93
CA LEU A 178 8.29 -5.14 -10.40
C LEU A 178 8.10 -3.63 -10.58
N ILE A 179 6.86 -3.15 -10.73
CA ILE A 179 6.58 -1.71 -10.95
C ILE A 179 6.50 -0.93 -9.64
N VAL A 180 6.39 -1.62 -8.50
CA VAL A 180 6.29 -1.02 -7.16
C VAL A 180 7.53 -1.37 -6.35
N LEU A 181 8.12 -0.39 -5.67
CA LEU A 181 9.27 -0.56 -4.78
C LEU A 181 8.87 -1.09 -3.39
N GLY A 182 7.97 -2.08 -3.36
CA GLY A 182 7.29 -2.54 -2.15
C GLY A 182 6.52 -3.85 -2.33
N VAL A 183 5.80 -4.24 -1.27
CA VAL A 183 4.89 -5.40 -1.26
C VAL A 183 3.47 -4.88 -1.08
N VAL A 184 2.57 -5.27 -1.98
CA VAL A 184 1.17 -4.86 -1.97
C VAL A 184 0.34 -5.91 -1.23
N ASP A 185 -0.30 -5.48 -0.15
CA ASP A 185 -1.30 -6.21 0.62
C ASP A 185 -2.69 -5.69 0.25
N VAL A 186 -3.34 -6.41 -0.68
CA VAL A 186 -4.64 -6.01 -1.24
C VAL A 186 -5.75 -6.09 -0.19
N GLU A 187 -5.71 -7.10 0.68
CA GLU A 187 -6.74 -7.34 1.70
C GLU A 187 -6.85 -6.17 2.68
N ASN A 188 -5.69 -5.65 3.11
CA ASN A 188 -5.64 -4.55 4.07
C ASN A 188 -5.51 -3.16 3.39
N GLY A 189 -5.37 -3.12 2.07
CA GLY A 189 -5.10 -1.89 1.33
C GLY A 189 -3.78 -1.23 1.73
N LEU A 190 -2.76 -2.03 2.05
CA LEU A 190 -1.46 -1.55 2.52
C LEU A 190 -0.37 -1.81 1.48
N ILE A 191 0.57 -0.88 1.35
CA ILE A 191 1.79 -1.09 0.55
C ILE A 191 3.00 -0.94 1.45
N TYR A 192 3.71 -2.04 1.68
CA TYR A 192 4.92 -2.08 2.51
C TYR A 192 6.14 -1.64 1.71
N ARG A 193 6.94 -0.74 2.26
CA ARG A 193 8.22 -0.34 1.67
C ARG A 193 9.24 -1.49 1.76
N ALA A 194 9.73 -1.94 0.62
CA ALA A 194 10.87 -2.85 0.50
C ALA A 194 12.10 -2.10 -0.02
N SER A 195 13.31 -2.41 0.42
CA SER A 195 14.53 -1.79 -0.13
C SER A 195 14.63 -2.01 -1.64
N SER A 196 15.10 -1.03 -2.42
CA SER A 196 15.42 -1.26 -3.84
C SER A 196 16.68 -2.10 -4.04
N ASN A 197 17.51 -2.26 -3.01
CA ASN A 197 18.76 -3.02 -3.09
C ASN A 197 18.50 -4.51 -2.84
N ILE A 198 18.70 -5.33 -3.89
CA ILE A 198 18.54 -6.79 -3.86
C ILE A 198 19.41 -7.44 -2.76
N TRP A 199 20.62 -6.92 -2.52
CA TRP A 199 21.50 -7.46 -1.48
C TRP A 199 20.96 -7.23 -0.08
N GLN A 200 20.35 -6.08 0.19
CA GLN A 200 19.72 -5.82 1.49
C GLN A 200 18.57 -6.80 1.74
N ARG A 201 17.77 -7.10 0.71
CA ARG A 201 16.70 -8.12 0.79
C ARG A 201 17.24 -9.51 1.12
N ARG A 202 18.31 -9.92 0.42
CA ARG A 202 18.95 -11.24 0.62
C ARG A 202 19.68 -11.37 1.96
N LEU A 203 20.18 -10.27 2.52
CA LEU A 203 20.86 -10.25 3.81
C LEU A 203 19.91 -10.12 5.01
N SER A 204 18.63 -9.80 4.82
CA SER A 204 17.67 -9.68 5.93
C SER A 204 17.56 -10.91 6.82
N PRO A 205 17.54 -12.16 6.30
CA PRO A 205 17.57 -13.35 7.16
C PRO A 205 18.81 -13.39 8.05
N LEU A 206 19.97 -12.96 7.54
CA LEU A 206 21.21 -12.90 8.33
C LEU A 206 21.12 -11.83 9.43
N TYR A 207 20.54 -10.66 9.13
CA TYR A 207 20.32 -9.62 10.14
C TYR A 207 19.36 -10.05 11.26
N ILE A 208 18.45 -10.97 10.99
CA ILE A 208 17.54 -11.56 11.98
C ILE A 208 18.24 -12.68 12.76
N ALA A 209 19.02 -13.53 12.09
CA ALA A 209 19.75 -14.61 12.73
C ALA A 209 20.85 -14.10 13.68
N LEU A 210 21.53 -13.01 13.32
CA LEU A 210 22.67 -12.49 14.08
C LEU A 210 22.31 -12.13 15.53
N PRO A 211 21.25 -11.37 15.84
CA PRO A 211 20.78 -11.16 17.21
C PRO A 211 20.50 -12.47 17.94
N ALA A 212 19.76 -13.42 17.35
CA ALA A 212 19.52 -14.71 18.02
C ALA A 212 20.82 -15.44 18.37
N ILE A 213 21.84 -15.39 17.51
CA ILE A 213 23.16 -15.97 17.80
C ILE A 213 23.89 -15.19 18.90
N VAL A 214 23.88 -13.86 18.83
CA VAL A 214 24.51 -12.99 19.84
C VAL A 214 23.90 -13.21 21.21
N GLY A 215 22.57 -13.36 21.32
CA GLY A 215 21.92 -13.64 22.59
C GLY A 215 22.37 -14.97 23.20
N GLY A 216 22.45 -16.04 22.40
CA GLY A 216 22.98 -17.33 22.85
C GLY A 216 24.43 -17.23 23.32
N TRP A 217 25.27 -16.48 22.59
CA TRP A 217 26.65 -16.22 22.98
C TRP A 217 26.77 -15.41 24.27
N LEU A 218 25.93 -14.38 24.46
CA LEU A 218 25.87 -13.60 25.69
C LEU A 218 25.45 -14.45 26.90
N ILE A 219 24.56 -15.43 26.71
CA ILE A 219 24.18 -16.37 27.77
C ILE A 219 25.36 -17.25 28.17
N TYR A 220 26.06 -17.81 27.18
CA TYR A 220 27.28 -18.58 27.44
C TYR A 220 28.34 -17.75 28.17
N LEU A 221 28.59 -16.51 27.72
CA LEU A 221 29.55 -15.61 28.37
C LEU A 221 29.10 -15.23 29.79
N SER A 222 27.84 -14.84 29.97
CA SER A 222 27.32 -14.46 31.28
C SER A 222 27.45 -15.62 32.25
N TYR A 223 27.11 -16.84 31.84
CA TYR A 223 27.30 -18.02 32.68
C TYR A 223 28.79 -18.24 33.01
N THR A 224 29.67 -18.21 32.01
CA THR A 224 31.11 -18.48 32.18
C THR A 224 31.84 -17.41 33.02
N PHE A 225 31.48 -16.13 32.89
CA PHE A 225 32.23 -15.01 33.44
C PHE A 225 31.57 -14.32 34.64
N LEU A 226 30.26 -14.48 34.92
CA LEU A 226 29.66 -13.94 36.16
C LEU A 226 30.30 -14.47 37.45
N PRO A 227 30.65 -15.77 37.57
CA PRO A 227 31.24 -16.31 38.79
C PRO A 227 32.56 -15.63 39.16
N LEU A 228 33.34 -15.24 38.15
CA LEU A 228 34.60 -14.49 38.34
C LEU A 228 34.37 -13.11 38.97
N LEU A 229 33.21 -12.50 38.76
CA LEU A 229 32.85 -11.19 39.31
C LEU A 229 32.21 -11.27 40.71
N LYS A 230 31.52 -12.37 41.05
CA LYS A 230 30.75 -12.49 42.29
C LYS A 230 31.44 -13.27 43.42
N GLY A 231 32.48 -14.04 43.13
CA GLY A 231 33.22 -14.82 44.13
C GLY A 231 32.42 -15.99 44.73
N ASN A 232 33.02 -17.18 44.73
CA ASN A 232 32.51 -18.40 45.39
C ASN A 232 31.10 -18.89 45.01
N VAL A 233 30.66 -18.69 43.76
CA VAL A 233 29.51 -19.46 43.24
C VAL A 233 30.04 -20.83 42.79
N PRO A 234 29.60 -21.96 43.38
CA PRO A 234 29.94 -23.29 42.88
C PRO A 234 29.49 -23.38 41.42
N HIS A 235 30.45 -23.54 40.52
CA HIS A 235 30.21 -23.48 39.09
C HIS A 235 30.60 -24.82 38.48
N ASN A 236 29.62 -25.65 38.16
CA ASN A 236 29.87 -26.85 37.37
C ASN A 236 29.65 -26.46 35.91
N SER A 237 30.68 -26.54 35.08
CA SER A 237 30.58 -26.24 33.64
C SER A 237 29.50 -27.06 32.93
N ASN A 238 29.07 -28.17 33.53
CA ASN A 238 27.98 -28.99 33.01
C ASN A 238 26.59 -28.35 33.19
N ASP A 239 26.42 -27.32 34.01
CA ASP A 239 25.11 -26.68 34.21
C ASP A 239 24.85 -25.53 33.21
N VAL A 240 25.75 -25.26 32.25
CA VAL A 240 25.52 -24.31 31.14
C VAL A 240 24.44 -24.84 30.18
N LEU A 241 24.51 -26.15 29.91
CA LEU A 241 23.77 -26.78 28.82
C LEU A 241 22.24 -26.60 28.97
N PRO A 242 21.64 -26.77 30.17
CA PRO A 242 20.21 -26.49 30.36
C PRO A 242 19.80 -25.06 30.00
N TYR A 243 20.60 -24.03 30.32
CA TYR A 243 20.30 -22.64 29.96
C TYR A 243 20.39 -22.40 28.45
N VAL A 244 21.38 -23.01 27.78
CA VAL A 244 21.49 -22.94 26.33
C VAL A 244 20.30 -23.63 25.66
N MET A 245 19.88 -24.80 26.15
CA MET A 245 18.71 -25.51 25.64
C MET A 245 17.42 -24.72 25.88
N ALA A 246 17.25 -24.13 27.07
CA ALA A 246 16.12 -23.26 27.35
C ALA A 246 16.10 -22.02 26.43
N TYR A 247 17.26 -21.42 26.15
CA TYR A 247 17.35 -20.29 25.21
C TYR A 247 16.97 -20.70 23.77
N ILE A 248 17.53 -21.80 23.27
CA ILE A 248 17.17 -22.35 21.97
C ILE A 248 15.67 -22.61 21.90
N ALA A 249 15.08 -23.15 22.97
CA ALA A 249 13.64 -23.38 23.06
C ALA A 249 12.83 -22.08 23.00
N VAL A 250 13.23 -21.00 23.71
CA VAL A 250 12.60 -19.67 23.60
C VAL A 250 12.64 -19.17 22.15
N ILE A 251 13.82 -19.20 21.52
CA ILE A 251 14.00 -18.73 20.15
C ILE A 251 13.15 -19.57 19.17
N ALA A 252 13.15 -20.90 19.32
CA ALA A 252 12.34 -21.80 18.51
C ALA A 252 10.84 -21.54 18.66
N GLY A 253 10.36 -21.27 19.89
CA GLY A 253 8.97 -20.89 20.16
C GLY A 253 8.59 -19.60 19.43
N GLY A 254 9.43 -18.57 19.50
CA GLY A 254 9.20 -17.30 18.79
C GLY A 254 9.20 -17.43 17.27
N PHE A 255 10.12 -18.25 16.72
CA PHE A 255 10.13 -18.57 15.28
C PHE A 255 8.89 -19.34 14.85
N ALA A 256 8.42 -20.30 15.65
CA ALA A 256 7.20 -21.05 15.37
C ALA A 256 5.98 -20.12 15.30
N HIS A 257 5.86 -19.17 16.24
CA HIS A 257 4.81 -18.15 16.21
C HIS A 257 4.88 -17.28 14.94
N THR A 258 6.07 -16.76 14.62
CA THR A 258 6.30 -15.95 13.40
C THR A 258 5.97 -16.73 12.12
N ALA A 259 6.32 -18.02 12.06
CA ALA A 259 6.02 -18.88 10.93
C ALA A 259 4.52 -19.13 10.76
N VAL A 260 3.80 -19.34 11.87
CA VAL A 260 2.33 -19.47 11.86
C VAL A 260 1.68 -18.20 11.31
N ASP A 261 2.15 -17.02 11.71
CA ASP A 261 1.59 -15.76 11.24
C ASP A 261 1.90 -15.50 9.76
N ALA A 262 3.10 -15.85 9.29
CA ALA A 262 3.41 -15.85 7.86
C ALA A 262 2.46 -16.77 7.07
N VAL A 263 2.17 -17.97 7.58
CA VAL A 263 1.23 -18.92 6.96
C VAL A 263 -0.21 -18.41 6.99
N LYS A 264 -0.64 -17.74 8.07
CA LYS A 264 -1.98 -17.12 8.15
C LYS A 264 -2.14 -16.02 7.11
N GLN A 265 -1.16 -15.10 7.03
CA GLN A 265 -1.18 -14.02 6.04
C GLN A 265 -1.13 -14.56 4.61
N TYR A 266 -0.42 -15.66 4.39
CA TYR A 266 -0.44 -16.34 3.10
C TYR A 266 -1.83 -16.92 2.75
N ARG A 267 -2.51 -17.56 3.71
CA ARG A 267 -3.83 -18.16 3.48
C ARG A 267 -4.93 -17.14 3.22
N SER A 268 -4.80 -15.93 3.75
CA SER A 268 -5.78 -14.88 3.51
C SER A 268 -5.66 -14.30 2.09
N ASN A 269 -4.45 -14.31 1.51
CA ASN A 269 -4.17 -13.97 0.11
C ASN A 269 -4.56 -15.11 -0.86
N LYS A 270 -5.86 -15.35 -1.03
CA LYS A 270 -6.39 -16.35 -1.97
C LYS A 270 -6.04 -16.00 -3.42
N GLY A 271 -5.20 -16.80 -4.07
CA GLY A 271 -5.01 -16.76 -5.53
C GLY A 271 -3.58 -16.84 -6.05
N GLN A 272 -2.56 -16.74 -5.18
CA GLN A 272 -1.18 -16.71 -5.66
C GLN A 272 -0.49 -18.08 -5.66
N THR A 273 0.06 -18.47 -6.81
CA THR A 273 1.04 -19.55 -6.94
C THR A 273 2.44 -18.99 -6.71
N PHE A 274 2.99 -19.26 -5.54
CA PHE A 274 4.32 -18.83 -5.11
C PHE A 274 5.42 -19.21 -6.10
N THR A 275 6.39 -18.32 -6.30
CA THR A 275 7.79 -18.74 -6.43
C THR A 275 8.37 -18.88 -5.02
N ALA A 276 8.11 -20.03 -4.36
CA ALA A 276 8.16 -20.32 -2.91
C ALA A 276 9.21 -19.56 -2.03
N LEU A 277 10.39 -19.29 -2.58
CA LEU A 277 11.49 -18.69 -1.83
C LEU A 277 11.57 -17.16 -1.96
N GLY A 278 11.15 -16.60 -3.10
CA GLY A 278 11.25 -15.17 -3.39
C GLY A 278 10.37 -14.34 -2.45
N ASP A 279 9.11 -14.73 -2.32
CA ASP A 279 8.15 -13.93 -1.56
C ASP A 279 8.37 -14.08 -0.05
N LEU A 280 8.91 -15.22 0.40
CA LEU A 280 9.32 -15.41 1.80
C LEU A 280 10.47 -14.47 2.18
N LEU A 281 11.51 -14.37 1.35
CA LEU A 281 12.63 -13.45 1.61
C LEU A 281 12.16 -12.00 1.62
N MET A 282 11.22 -11.65 0.73
CA MET A 282 10.63 -10.31 0.70
C MET A 282 9.82 -10.04 1.97
N TRP A 283 9.00 -11.00 2.40
CA TRP A 283 8.21 -10.90 3.63
C TRP A 283 9.11 -10.68 4.86
N ILE A 284 10.16 -11.49 4.99
CA ILE A 284 11.17 -11.35 6.04
C ILE A 284 11.80 -9.95 6.00
N HIS A 285 12.14 -9.46 4.80
CA HIS A 285 12.75 -8.15 4.63
C HIS A 285 11.84 -7.01 5.09
N VAL A 286 10.56 -6.99 4.68
CA VAL A 286 9.63 -5.94 5.10
C VAL A 286 9.24 -6.06 6.58
N LYS A 287 9.27 -7.26 7.16
CA LYS A 287 9.02 -7.50 8.59
C LYS A 287 10.30 -7.49 9.44
N GLN A 288 11.44 -7.04 8.91
CA GLN A 288 12.71 -7.10 9.64
C GLN A 288 12.69 -6.37 10.98
N ALA A 289 12.15 -5.15 11.03
CA ALA A 289 12.07 -4.36 12.26
C ALA A 289 11.18 -5.01 13.35
N PRO A 290 9.92 -5.41 13.07
CA PRO A 290 9.10 -6.09 14.08
C PRO A 290 9.70 -7.44 14.51
N ILE A 291 10.29 -8.22 13.60
CA ILE A 291 10.98 -9.48 13.97
C ILE A 291 12.15 -9.20 14.91
N PHE A 292 12.96 -8.18 14.62
CA PHE A 292 14.07 -7.77 15.49
C PHE A 292 13.59 -7.36 16.88
N ALA A 293 12.52 -6.56 16.97
CA ALA A 293 11.90 -6.20 18.24
C ALA A 293 11.39 -7.44 19.00
N GLY A 294 10.78 -8.39 18.28
CA GLY A 294 10.38 -9.69 18.81
C GLY A 294 11.56 -10.46 19.42
N ILE A 295 12.72 -10.48 18.77
CA ILE A 295 13.93 -11.12 19.32
C ILE A 295 14.40 -10.44 20.61
N LEU A 296 14.36 -9.11 20.69
CA LEU A 296 14.69 -8.40 21.92
C LEU A 296 13.70 -8.72 23.06
N LEU A 297 12.41 -8.83 22.74
CA LEU A 297 11.40 -9.29 23.69
C LEU A 297 11.68 -10.71 24.16
N LEU A 298 12.03 -11.63 23.26
CA LEU A 298 12.42 -13.01 23.59
C LEU A 298 13.60 -13.04 24.58
N TRP A 299 14.58 -12.15 24.44
CA TRP A 299 15.67 -12.04 25.42
C TRP A 299 15.17 -11.60 26.79
N MET A 300 14.26 -10.63 26.86
CA MET A 300 13.67 -10.20 28.13
C MET A 300 12.84 -11.32 28.77
N GLY A 301 12.06 -12.06 27.98
CA GLY A 301 11.32 -13.24 28.46
C GLY A 301 12.24 -14.31 29.03
N PHE A 302 13.36 -14.59 28.35
CA PHE A 302 14.37 -15.52 28.83
C PHE A 302 15.04 -15.07 30.14
N VAL A 303 15.40 -13.78 30.25
CA VAL A 303 15.91 -13.22 31.51
C VAL A 303 14.89 -13.34 32.64
N GLY A 304 13.62 -13.06 32.35
CA GLY A 304 12.51 -13.23 33.29
C GLY A 304 12.40 -14.66 33.80
N LEU A 305 12.51 -15.65 32.91
CA LEU A 305 12.54 -17.07 33.28
C LEU A 305 13.67 -17.38 34.27
N ILE A 306 14.91 -16.95 33.96
CA ILE A 306 16.07 -17.16 34.84
C ILE A 306 15.84 -16.52 36.22
N VAL A 307 15.38 -15.27 36.25
CA VAL A 307 15.17 -14.51 37.49
C VAL A 307 14.04 -15.11 38.33
N SER A 308 13.02 -15.69 37.70
CA SER A 308 11.89 -16.32 38.39
C SER A 308 12.25 -17.59 39.16
N GLN A 309 13.48 -18.09 39.01
CA GLN A 309 13.97 -19.36 39.58
C GLN A 309 13.15 -20.59 39.18
N GLN A 310 12.24 -20.45 38.21
CA GLN A 310 11.75 -21.60 37.48
C GLN A 310 12.96 -22.15 36.72
N GLY A 311 13.38 -23.36 37.06
CA GLY A 311 14.55 -23.98 36.44
C GLY A 311 14.49 -23.97 34.91
N PRO A 312 15.57 -24.35 34.23
CA PRO A 312 15.67 -24.37 32.77
C PRO A 312 14.84 -25.50 32.15
N ASP A 313 13.52 -25.50 32.37
CA ASP A 313 12.59 -26.36 31.67
C ASP A 313 12.42 -25.83 30.24
N TRP A 314 12.95 -26.61 29.30
CA TRP A 314 12.90 -26.28 27.87
C TRP A 314 11.45 -26.18 27.37
N GLY A 315 10.51 -26.94 27.97
CA GLY A 315 9.10 -26.90 27.61
C GLY A 315 8.47 -25.54 27.95
N ALA A 316 8.57 -25.12 29.22
CA ALA A 316 8.15 -23.79 29.64
C ALA A 316 8.82 -22.68 28.82
N ALA A 317 10.12 -22.80 28.54
CA ALA A 317 10.87 -21.85 27.74
C ALA A 317 10.33 -21.72 26.30
N PHE A 318 10.01 -22.84 25.64
CA PHE A 318 9.36 -22.83 24.33
C PHE A 318 8.02 -22.08 24.37
N PHE A 319 7.18 -22.35 25.36
CA PHE A 319 5.88 -21.67 25.49
C PHE A 319 6.01 -20.18 25.79
N VAL A 320 6.99 -19.77 26.60
CA VAL A 320 7.30 -18.33 26.77
C VAL A 320 7.67 -17.72 25.43
N GLY A 321 8.53 -18.37 24.66
CA GLY A 321 8.92 -17.89 23.33
C GLY A 321 7.75 -17.76 22.37
N TYR A 322 6.89 -18.78 22.31
CA TYR A 322 5.70 -18.79 21.45
C TYR A 322 4.65 -17.74 21.84
N SER A 323 4.48 -17.46 23.14
CA SER A 323 3.40 -16.60 23.64
C SER A 323 3.79 -15.14 23.85
N ILE A 324 5.08 -14.79 23.79
CA ILE A 324 5.57 -13.46 24.19
C ILE A 324 4.97 -12.33 23.34
N ASP A 325 4.81 -12.57 22.04
CA ASP A 325 4.28 -11.58 21.09
C ASP A 325 2.80 -11.30 21.37
N SER A 326 2.00 -12.36 21.55
CA SER A 326 0.59 -12.25 21.96
C SER A 326 0.43 -11.57 23.32
N PHE A 327 1.33 -11.83 24.27
CA PHE A 327 1.31 -11.16 25.58
C PHE A 327 1.60 -9.67 25.46
N VAL A 328 2.61 -9.30 24.67
CA VAL A 328 3.00 -7.89 24.45
C VAL A 328 1.89 -7.15 23.71
N ASP A 329 1.30 -7.73 22.67
CA ASP A 329 0.17 -7.13 21.95
C ASP A 329 -1.03 -6.90 22.86
N LEU A 330 -1.41 -7.91 23.66
CA LEU A 330 -2.49 -7.76 24.65
C LEU A 330 -2.17 -6.66 25.68
N PHE A 331 -0.92 -6.57 26.12
CA PHE A 331 -0.47 -5.53 27.03
C PHE A 331 -0.55 -4.13 26.40
N LEU A 332 -0.06 -3.97 25.16
CA LEU A 332 -0.11 -2.71 24.41
C LEU A 332 -1.54 -2.28 24.11
N GLN A 333 -2.41 -3.20 23.72
CA GLN A 333 -3.83 -2.94 23.50
C GLN A 333 -4.51 -2.44 24.77
N ARG A 334 -4.28 -3.12 25.91
CA ARG A 334 -4.83 -2.70 27.21
C ARG A 334 -4.28 -1.34 27.64
N PHE A 335 -2.98 -1.12 27.50
CA PHE A 335 -2.36 0.16 27.85
C PHE A 335 -2.93 1.31 27.01
N THR A 336 -3.07 1.10 25.69
CA THR A 336 -3.64 2.09 24.77
C THR A 336 -5.10 2.39 25.10
N SER A 337 -5.90 1.36 25.41
CA SER A 337 -7.29 1.53 25.84
C SER A 337 -7.42 2.29 27.16
N VAL A 338 -6.55 2.03 28.14
CA VAL A 338 -6.54 2.79 29.40
C VAL A 338 -6.10 4.23 29.16
N ALA A 339 -5.09 4.45 28.32
CA ALA A 339 -4.62 5.78 27.96
C ALA A 339 -5.70 6.59 27.24
N SER A 340 -6.35 6.03 26.22
CA SER A 340 -7.42 6.70 25.48
C SER A 340 -8.60 7.03 26.39
N THR A 341 -9.03 6.10 27.24
CA THR A 341 -10.10 6.32 28.23
C THR A 341 -9.77 7.49 29.17
N ARG A 342 -8.50 7.61 29.62
CA ARG A 342 -8.07 8.74 30.46
C ARG A 342 -8.03 10.05 29.69
N THR A 343 -7.55 10.04 28.44
CA THR A 343 -7.53 11.24 27.59
C THR A 343 -8.95 11.72 27.30
N ASP A 344 -9.89 10.82 27.03
CA ASP A 344 -11.29 11.15 26.79
C ASP A 344 -11.97 11.70 28.06
N ALA A 345 -11.67 11.11 29.22
CA ALA A 345 -12.15 11.62 30.51
C ALA A 345 -11.64 13.05 30.80
N LEU A 346 -10.35 13.32 30.55
CA LEU A 346 -9.77 14.65 30.69
C LEU A 346 -10.35 15.65 29.68
N ARG A 347 -10.50 15.25 28.42
CA ARG A 347 -11.13 16.07 27.38
C ARG A 347 -12.54 16.45 27.79
N THR A 348 -13.32 15.49 28.29
CA THR A 348 -14.69 15.71 28.78
C THR A 348 -14.72 16.72 29.92
N GLN A 349 -13.83 16.58 30.91
CA GLN A 349 -13.70 17.54 32.02
C GLN A 349 -13.35 18.95 31.55
N LEU A 350 -12.47 19.09 30.56
CA LEU A 350 -12.05 20.39 30.02
C LEU A 350 -13.11 21.05 29.12
N THR A 351 -13.95 20.27 28.46
CA THR A 351 -15.02 20.79 27.58
C THR A 351 -16.34 21.06 28.31
N GLN A 352 -16.51 20.60 29.56
CA GLN A 352 -17.70 20.93 30.33
C GLN A 352 -17.59 22.36 30.87
N PRO A 353 -18.55 23.26 30.55
CA PRO A 353 -18.55 24.60 31.12
C PRO A 353 -18.72 24.52 32.64
N SER A 354 -17.89 25.26 33.37
CA SER A 354 -18.00 25.38 34.83
C SER A 354 -19.38 25.90 35.19
N LYS A 355 -20.14 25.13 35.97
CA LYS A 355 -21.43 25.54 36.51
C LYS A 355 -21.28 26.61 37.59
#